data_AF-A0A3A0BVR6-F1
#
_entry.id   AF-A0A3A0BVR6-F1
#
_cell.length_a   1.000
_cell.length_b   1.000
_cell.length_c   1.000
_cell.angle_alpha   90.00
_cell.angle_beta   90.00
_cell.angle_gamma   90.00
#
_symmetry.space_group_name_H-M   'P 1'
#
loop_
_entity.id
_entity.type
_entity.pdbx_description
1 polymer ?
#
loop_
_entity_poly.entity_id
_entity_poly.type
_entity_poly.pdbx_seq_one_letter_code
_entity_poly.pdbx_strand_id
1 'polypeptide(L)' 'MRARTRELPQPSKRRTPLETVTFERPRCPACKSVRLTKYRSLANQGDGSSLSWVRCACGHRFRLLLE' A
#
# COMPACT_ATOMS: atom_id res chain seq x y z
N MET A 1 45.89 -36.73 15.08
CA MET A 1 44.49 -37.14 14.79
C MET A 1 43.65 -35.87 14.65
N ARG A 2 43.10 -35.56 13.46
CA ARG A 2 42.32 -34.32 13.24
C ARG A 2 40.82 -34.61 13.38
N ALA A 3 40.17 -33.91 14.30
CA ALA A 3 38.73 -33.99 14.53
C ALA A 3 37.97 -33.43 13.30
N ARG A 4 37.00 -34.20 12.79
CA ARG A 4 36.09 -33.76 11.74
C ARG A 4 35.00 -32.89 12.37
N THR A 5 35.04 -31.60 12.10
CA THR A 5 33.94 -30.68 12.42
C THR A 5 32.72 -31.08 11.59
N ARG A 6 31.65 -31.52 12.25
CA ARG A 6 30.36 -31.78 11.61
C ARG A 6 29.72 -30.44 11.26
N GLU A 7 29.60 -30.12 9.98
CA GLU A 7 28.83 -28.99 9.50
C GLU A 7 27.33 -29.27 9.68
N LEU A 8 26.66 -28.43 10.48
CA LEU A 8 25.21 -28.47 10.67
C LEU A 8 24.50 -27.98 9.40
N PRO A 9 23.44 -28.64 8.91
CA PRO A 9 22.70 -28.18 7.74
C PRO A 9 22.03 -26.83 8.03
N GLN A 10 22.29 -25.84 7.17
CA GLN A 10 21.68 -24.51 7.28
C GLN A 10 20.16 -24.61 7.14
N PRO A 11 19.37 -23.94 8.00
CA PRO A 11 17.92 -23.91 7.84
C PRO A 11 17.58 -23.19 6.53
N SER A 12 16.97 -23.91 5.61
CA SER A 12 16.45 -23.35 4.36
C SER A 12 15.45 -22.25 4.71
N LYS A 13 15.74 -21.01 4.27
CA LYS A 13 14.85 -19.86 4.42
C LYS A 13 13.56 -20.17 3.68
N ARG A 14 12.55 -20.69 4.40
CA ARG A 14 11.19 -20.83 3.88
C ARG A 14 10.73 -19.42 3.48
N ARG A 15 10.59 -19.17 2.18
CA ARG A 15 9.98 -17.92 1.70
C ARG A 15 8.53 -17.93 2.19
N THR A 16 8.16 -16.95 3.00
CA THR A 16 6.77 -16.68 3.31
C THR A 16 6.03 -16.44 1.98
N PRO A 17 4.89 -17.10 1.75
CA PRO A 17 4.09 -16.82 0.57
C PRO A 17 3.65 -15.35 0.61
N LEU A 18 3.79 -14.66 -0.52
CA LEU A 18 3.37 -13.27 -0.67
C LEU A 18 1.84 -13.24 -0.73
N GLU A 19 1.18 -12.68 0.29
CA GLU A 19 -0.24 -12.39 0.22
C GLU A 19 -0.48 -11.17 -0.66
N THR A 20 -1.16 -11.36 -1.80
CA THR A 20 -1.58 -10.27 -2.68
C THR A 20 -2.97 -9.80 -2.29
N VAL A 21 -3.07 -8.58 -1.79
CA VAL A 21 -4.36 -7.92 -1.53
C VAL A 21 -4.68 -6.99 -2.72
N THR A 22 -5.84 -7.19 -3.34
CA THR A 22 -6.32 -6.35 -4.43
C THR A 22 -7.13 -5.19 -3.85
N PHE A 23 -6.67 -3.95 -4.05
CA PHE A 23 -7.43 -2.75 -3.66
C PHE A 23 -8.03 -2.08 -4.90
N GLU A 24 -9.34 -1.79 -4.88
CA GLU A 24 -9.97 -1.06 -5.97
C GLU A 24 -9.44 0.38 -6.03
N ARG A 25 -8.97 0.79 -7.22
CA ARG A 25 -8.48 2.17 -7.40
C ARG A 25 -9.64 3.16 -7.31
N PRO A 26 -9.51 4.24 -6.53
CA PRO A 26 -10.55 5.25 -6.43
C PRO A 26 -10.79 5.96 -7.77
N ARG A 27 -12.06 6.24 -8.06
CA ARG A 27 -12.51 6.89 -9.29
C ARG A 27 -13.06 8.28 -9.00
N CYS A 28 -12.91 9.20 -9.94
CA CYS A 28 -13.53 10.51 -9.86
C CYS A 28 -15.07 10.38 -9.88
N PRO A 29 -15.81 11.03 -8.96
CA PRO A 29 -17.27 10.95 -8.95
C PRO A 29 -17.91 11.58 -10.20
N ALA A 30 -17.29 12.61 -10.77
CA ALA A 30 -17.81 13.36 -11.92
C ALA A 30 -17.59 12.65 -13.26
N CYS A 31 -16.37 12.17 -13.55
CA CYS A 31 -16.00 11.62 -14.86
C CYS A 31 -15.56 10.15 -14.83
N LYS A 32 -15.60 9.49 -13.66
CA LYS A 32 -15.19 8.09 -13.43
C LYS A 32 -13.73 7.75 -13.79
N SER A 33 -12.91 8.74 -14.12
CA SER A 33 -11.47 8.56 -14.37
C SER A 33 -10.71 8.18 -13.10
N VAL A 34 -9.66 7.36 -13.27
CA VAL A 34 -8.69 7.00 -12.22
C VAL A 34 -7.48 7.94 -12.17
N ARG A 35 -7.40 8.93 -13.08
CA ARG A 35 -6.30 9.92 -13.10
C ARG A 35 -6.54 10.97 -12.02
N LEU A 36 -6.11 10.67 -10.81
CA LEU A 36 -6.25 11.50 -9.62
C LEU A 36 -4.87 12.00 -9.16
N THR A 37 -4.75 13.31 -8.94
CA THR A 37 -3.55 13.96 -8.39
C THR A 37 -3.83 14.40 -6.97
N LYS A 38 -3.05 13.87 -6.02
CA LYS A 38 -3.11 14.27 -4.61
C LYS A 38 -2.32 15.56 -4.42
N TYR A 39 -2.87 16.51 -3.67
CA TYR A 39 -2.20 17.80 -3.40
C TYR A 39 -2.15 18.17 -1.91
N ARG A 40 -2.92 17.49 -1.05
CA ARG A 40 -2.83 17.66 0.40
C ARG A 40 -3.19 16.37 1.12
N SER A 41 -2.53 16.10 2.24
CA SER A 41 -2.89 15.01 3.17
C SER A 41 -3.21 15.62 4.53
N LEU A 42 -4.26 15.15 5.17
CA LEU A 42 -4.41 15.17 6.62
C LEU A 42 -4.11 13.76 7.11
N ALA A 43 -3.02 13.62 7.84
CA ALA A 43 -2.64 12.36 8.47
C ALA A 43 -3.41 12.21 9.80
N ASN A 44 -3.86 10.99 10.06
CA ASN A 44 -4.33 10.47 11.34
C ASN A 44 -5.49 11.26 11.97
N GLN A 45 -6.72 10.84 11.69
CA GLN A 45 -7.89 11.28 12.44
C GLN A 45 -8.04 10.59 13.82
N GLY A 46 -7.05 9.80 14.23
CA GLY A 46 -7.03 9.07 15.51
C GLY A 46 -7.54 7.64 15.44
N ASP A 47 -8.20 7.26 14.35
CA ASP A 47 -8.79 5.95 14.05
C ASP A 47 -7.97 5.11 13.07
N GLY A 48 -6.82 5.61 12.62
CA GLY A 48 -6.00 4.99 11.56
C GLY A 48 -6.43 5.40 10.15
N SER A 49 -7.52 6.15 9.99
CA SER A 49 -7.93 6.66 8.69
C SER A 49 -7.05 7.82 8.22
N SER A 50 -6.90 7.94 6.90
CA SER A 50 -6.20 9.05 6.26
C SER A 50 -7.11 9.78 5.28
N LEU A 51 -7.10 11.11 5.37
CA LEU A 51 -7.90 11.97 4.49
C LEU A 51 -6.99 12.70 3.51
N SER A 52 -7.21 12.51 2.21
CA SER A 52 -6.42 13.12 1.15
C SER A 52 -7.28 14.04 0.28
N TRP A 53 -6.78 15.25 0.01
CA TRP A 53 -7.39 16.12 -1.00
C TRP A 53 -6.84 15.78 -2.38
N VAL A 54 -7.75 15.50 -3.30
CA VAL A 54 -7.44 15.04 -4.65
C VAL A 54 -8.12 15.89 -5.72
N ARG A 55 -7.42 16.07 -6.85
CA ARG A 55 -7.93 16.72 -8.06
C ARG A 55 -7.89 15.71 -9.20
N CYS A 56 -9.00 15.55 -9.90
CA CYS A 56 -9.05 14.75 -11.13
C CYS A 56 -8.54 15.57 -12.33
N ALA A 57 -8.07 14.88 -13.37
CA ALA A 57 -7.72 15.48 -14.67
C ALA A 57 -8.88 16.30 -15.29
N CYS A 58 -10.14 15.97 -15.01
CA CYS A 58 -11.30 16.77 -15.46
C CYS A 58 -11.48 18.10 -14.71
N GLY A 59 -10.65 18.38 -13.69
CA GLY A 59 -10.73 19.59 -12.87
C GLY A 59 -11.51 19.43 -11.56
N HIS A 60 -12.33 18.39 -11.42
CA HIS A 60 -13.10 18.14 -10.20
C HIS A 60 -12.19 17.90 -8.98
N ARG A 61 -12.50 18.56 -7.86
CA ARG A 61 -11.76 18.46 -6.59
C ARG A 61 -12.63 17.78 -5.55
N PHE A 62 -12.09 16.82 -4.83
CA PHE A 62 -12.81 16.11 -3.78
C PHE A 62 -11.86 15.59 -2.70
N ARG A 63 -12.43 15.11 -1.61
CA ARG A 63 -11.70 14.47 -0.51
C ARG A 63 -11.82 12.96 -0.65
N LEU A 64 -10.74 12.28 -0.36
CA LEU A 64 -10.61 10.83 -0.40
C LEU A 64 -10.29 10.35 1.01
N LEU A 65 -11.20 9.59 1.60
CA LEU A 65 -11.00 8.90 2.88
C LEU A 65 -10.47 7.49 2.56
N LEU A 66 -9.35 7.13 3.18
CA LEU A 66 -8.80 5.78 3.16
C LEU A 66 -8.82 5.27 4.60
N GLU A 67 -9.51 4.17 4.82
CA GLU A 67 -9.59 3.42 6.09
C GLU A 67 -8.62 2.24 6.07
#